data_AF-A0A3B8XJY5-F1
#
_entry.id   AF-A0A3B8XJY5-F1
#
_cell.length_a   1.000
_cell.length_b   1.000
_cell.length_c   1.000
_cell.angle_alpha   90.00
_cell.angle_beta   90.00
_cell.angle_gamma   90.00
#
_symmetry.space_group_name_H-M   'P 1'
#
loop_
_entity.id
_entity.type
_entity.pdbx_description
1 polymer ?
#
loop_
_entity_poly.entity_id
_entity_poly.type
_entity_poly.pdbx_seq_one_letter_code
_entity_poly.pdbx_strand_id
1 'polypeptide(L)'
;MAGLKSPVNEKGSDKMTEIHEAAQSVTEEMPAMIGKSSLPPRLAAELHAHGYLRERLKAEFPDLDDETLADTLEGETELNAALAALIRSREEDLSLITGLKARLDALKGRLERFQERAEAKRRLVADVMSRAEIKRLVEADFTVSLRTTPPSLQIEEEEAIPADFWKPQPPKLDRIALGDALRAGRKVEGAALSAGRPSITIRIA
;
A
#
# COMPACT_ATOMS: atom_id res chain seq x y z
N MET A 1 -46.05 -12.06 -45.01
CA MET A 1 -46.82 -11.76 -43.78
C MET A 1 -46.85 -10.25 -43.60
N ALA A 2 -47.96 -9.61 -43.93
CA ALA A 2 -48.17 -8.19 -43.64
C ALA A 2 -49.66 -7.96 -43.45
N GLY A 3 -50.02 -7.27 -42.35
CA GLY A 3 -51.18 -6.39 -42.36
C GLY A 3 -52.19 -6.54 -41.23
N LEU A 4 -52.23 -5.48 -40.41
CA LEU A 4 -53.42 -4.77 -39.92
C LEU A 4 -54.12 -5.20 -38.61
N LYS A 5 -53.98 -4.27 -37.66
CA LYS A 5 -55.01 -3.52 -36.90
C LYS A 5 -55.82 -4.21 -35.78
N SER A 6 -55.89 -3.44 -34.69
CA SER A 6 -56.75 -3.47 -33.50
C SER A 6 -58.21 -3.82 -33.77
N PRO A 7 -59.02 -4.12 -32.73
CA PRO A 7 -59.98 -3.10 -32.25
C PRO A 7 -60.32 -3.24 -30.73
N VAL A 8 -60.70 -2.18 -29.98
CA VAL A 8 -62.08 -1.71 -29.67
C VAL A 8 -62.56 -1.97 -28.22
N ASN A 9 -63.03 -0.88 -27.59
CA ASN A 9 -64.13 -0.71 -26.62
C ASN A 9 -64.07 -1.36 -25.21
N GLU A 10 -64.83 -0.92 -24.19
CA GLU A 10 -66.00 -0.04 -24.13
C GLU A 10 -66.20 0.59 -22.75
N LYS A 11 -66.74 1.81 -22.78
CA LYS A 11 -67.72 2.48 -21.91
C LYS A 11 -68.19 1.80 -20.60
N GLY A 12 -68.31 2.66 -19.59
CA GLY A 12 -69.43 2.69 -18.62
C GLY A 12 -69.49 4.09 -18.00
N SER A 13 -70.27 5.01 -18.57
CA SER A 13 -71.61 5.44 -18.08
C SER A 13 -71.54 6.08 -16.69
N ASP A 14 -71.49 7.41 -16.57
CA ASP A 14 -72.62 8.34 -16.71
C ASP A 14 -73.62 8.26 -15.55
N LYS A 15 -73.63 9.28 -14.68
CA LYS A 15 -74.79 10.13 -14.37
C LYS A 15 -74.46 11.13 -13.25
N MET A 16 -74.62 12.42 -13.55
CA MET A 16 -75.65 13.34 -13.02
C MET A 16 -75.46 13.71 -11.54
N THR A 17 -75.64 14.93 -11.05
CA THR A 17 -75.86 16.30 -11.53
C THR A 17 -75.70 17.16 -10.25
N GLU A 18 -75.24 18.38 -10.42
CA GLU A 18 -75.33 19.58 -9.55
C GLU A 18 -75.96 19.46 -8.16
N ILE A 19 -75.35 20.09 -7.13
CA ILE A 19 -75.84 21.35 -6.53
C ILE A 19 -74.91 21.87 -5.40
N HIS A 20 -74.56 23.16 -5.53
CA HIS A 20 -74.39 24.24 -4.54
C HIS A 20 -73.84 23.94 -3.12
N GLU A 21 -72.81 24.69 -2.69
CA GLU A 21 -72.93 25.88 -1.82
C GLU A 21 -71.61 26.18 -1.08
N ALA A 22 -71.40 27.47 -0.80
CA ALA A 22 -70.20 28.13 -0.31
C ALA A 22 -69.70 27.69 1.09
N ALA A 23 -68.39 27.82 1.34
CA ALA A 23 -67.82 28.80 2.28
C ALA A 23 -66.38 28.49 2.72
N GLN A 24 -65.54 29.55 2.70
CA GLN A 24 -64.42 29.86 3.61
C GLN A 24 -63.04 29.22 3.42
N SER A 25 -62.18 30.01 2.75
CA SER A 25 -60.88 30.51 3.21
C SER A 25 -60.17 29.84 4.39
N VAL A 26 -58.96 29.28 4.15
CA VAL A 26 -57.73 29.68 4.84
C VAL A 26 -56.57 29.59 3.85
N THR A 27 -55.98 30.74 3.59
CA THR A 27 -54.67 30.96 2.97
C THR A 27 -53.56 30.47 3.88
N GLU A 28 -52.61 29.70 3.37
CA GLU A 28 -51.21 29.79 3.80
C GLU A 28 -50.31 29.37 2.62
N GLU A 29 -49.91 30.37 1.83
CA GLU A 29 -48.74 30.27 0.96
C GLU A 29 -47.51 30.10 1.85
N MET A 30 -46.84 28.95 1.78
CA MET A 30 -45.52 28.78 2.37
C MET A 30 -44.49 29.55 1.52
N PRO A 31 -43.79 30.55 2.07
CA PRO A 31 -42.82 31.30 1.30
C PRO A 31 -41.56 30.46 1.05
N ALA A 32 -41.09 30.48 -0.20
CA ALA A 32 -39.82 29.93 -0.61
C ALA A 32 -38.67 30.60 0.18
N MET A 33 -38.14 29.91 1.18
CA MET A 33 -36.87 30.22 1.83
C MET A 33 -35.70 29.86 0.89
N ILE A 34 -35.51 30.64 -0.17
CA ILE A 34 -34.25 30.66 -0.93
C ILE A 34 -33.34 31.67 -0.23
N GLY A 35 -32.81 31.27 0.92
CA GLY A 35 -31.57 31.85 1.44
C GLY A 35 -30.41 31.07 0.84
N LYS A 36 -29.79 31.56 -0.24
CA LYS A 36 -28.45 31.07 -0.60
C LYS A 36 -27.52 31.45 0.54
N SER A 37 -27.36 30.59 1.55
CA SER A 37 -26.20 30.65 2.44
C SER A 37 -24.99 30.17 1.67
N SER A 38 -24.55 30.96 0.68
CA SER A 38 -23.24 30.73 0.08
C SER A 38 -22.22 30.98 1.17
N LEU A 39 -21.59 29.91 1.66
CA LEU A 39 -20.46 30.00 2.57
C LEU A 39 -19.49 31.06 2.05
N PRO A 40 -18.91 31.90 2.92
CA PRO A 40 -17.90 32.86 2.49
C PRO A 40 -16.78 32.12 1.74
N PRO A 41 -16.22 32.68 0.65
CA PRO A 41 -15.38 31.96 -0.30
C PRO A 41 -14.15 31.30 0.35
N ARG A 42 -13.63 31.88 1.44
CA ARG A 42 -12.55 31.31 2.24
C ARG A 42 -12.97 30.02 2.98
N LEU A 43 -14.14 30.02 3.60
CA LEU A 43 -14.68 28.86 4.32
C LEU A 43 -15.06 27.73 3.35
N ALA A 44 -15.56 28.08 2.17
CA ALA A 44 -15.83 27.09 1.10
C ALA A 44 -14.53 26.42 0.61
N ALA A 45 -13.45 27.19 0.43
CA ALA A 45 -12.15 26.66 0.03
C ALA A 45 -11.53 25.76 1.11
N GLU A 46 -11.65 26.16 2.37
CA GLU A 46 -11.17 25.40 3.52
C GLU A 46 -11.92 24.08 3.69
N LEU A 47 -13.25 24.10 3.61
CA LEU A 47 -14.09 22.90 3.62
C LEU A 47 -13.73 21.95 2.47
N HIS A 48 -13.52 22.49 1.27
CA HIS A 48 -13.11 21.69 0.12
C HIS A 48 -11.74 21.04 0.33
N ALA A 49 -10.77 21.77 0.88
CA ALA A 49 -9.43 21.24 1.15
C ALA A 49 -9.43 20.17 2.26
N HIS A 50 -10.25 20.37 3.29
CA HIS A 50 -10.46 19.37 4.36
C HIS A 50 -11.13 18.11 3.82
N GLY A 51 -12.19 18.26 3.03
CA GLY A 51 -12.86 17.16 2.34
C GLY A 51 -11.91 16.40 1.42
N TYR A 52 -11.06 17.11 0.67
CA TYR A 52 -10.03 16.50 -0.16
C TYR A 52 -9.04 15.67 0.64
N LEU A 53 -8.53 16.19 1.77
CA LEU A 53 -7.61 15.44 2.64
C LEU A 53 -8.26 14.13 3.15
N ARG A 54 -9.51 14.20 3.62
CA ARG A 54 -10.26 13.05 4.12
C ARG A 54 -10.44 11.97 3.03
N GLU A 55 -10.92 12.37 1.85
CA GLU A 55 -11.09 11.45 0.72
C GLU A 55 -9.77 10.80 0.30
N ARG A 56 -8.68 11.59 0.26
CA ARG A 56 -7.36 11.08 -0.06
C ARG A 56 -6.83 10.09 0.97
N LEU A 57 -7.06 10.33 2.27
CA LEU A 57 -6.67 9.40 3.32
C LEU A 57 -7.41 8.07 3.21
N LYS A 58 -8.73 8.10 2.98
CA LYS A 58 -9.52 6.88 2.74
C LYS A 58 -9.05 6.09 1.52
N ALA A 59 -8.71 6.79 0.44
CA ALA A 59 -8.24 6.15 -0.78
C ALA A 59 -6.83 5.55 -0.66
N GLU A 60 -5.93 6.21 0.07
CA GLU A 60 -4.54 5.76 0.25
C GLU A 60 -4.43 4.63 1.29
N PHE A 61 -5.32 4.64 2.28
CA PHE A 61 -5.33 3.68 3.39
C PHE A 61 -6.69 2.97 3.50
N PRO A 62 -7.04 2.06 2.58
CA PRO A 62 -8.34 1.41 2.55
C PRO A 62 -8.59 0.45 3.73
N ASP A 63 -7.51 -0.01 4.38
CA ASP A 63 -7.56 -0.92 5.52
C ASP A 63 -7.62 -0.18 6.87
N LEU A 64 -7.46 1.15 6.88
CA LEU A 64 -7.70 1.95 8.08
C LEU A 64 -9.21 1.95 8.34
N ASP A 65 -9.63 1.49 9.51
CA ASP A 65 -11.02 1.59 9.91
C ASP A 65 -11.41 3.06 10.17
N ASP A 66 -12.71 3.34 10.11
CA ASP A 66 -13.24 4.69 10.33
C ASP A 66 -12.90 5.21 11.74
N GLU A 67 -12.60 4.33 12.70
CA GLU A 67 -12.17 4.66 14.06
C GLU A 67 -10.74 5.18 14.09
N THR A 68 -9.77 4.49 13.50
CA THR A 68 -8.36 4.93 13.44
C THR A 68 -8.22 6.21 12.60
N LEU A 69 -9.02 6.34 11.54
CA LEU A 69 -9.07 7.56 10.74
C LEU A 69 -9.70 8.73 11.53
N ALA A 70 -10.72 8.44 12.34
CA ALA A 70 -11.29 9.40 13.26
C ALA A 70 -10.25 9.80 14.31
N ASP A 71 -9.58 8.88 15.00
CA ASP A 71 -8.55 9.21 16.00
C ASP A 71 -7.45 10.15 15.48
N THR A 72 -7.12 10.06 14.18
CA THR A 72 -6.11 10.92 13.55
C THR A 72 -6.64 12.33 13.21
N LEU A 73 -7.95 12.49 12.97
CA LEU A 73 -8.55 13.73 12.46
C LEU A 73 -9.68 14.31 13.31
N GLU A 74 -10.10 13.61 14.37
CA GLU A 74 -11.24 13.94 15.20
C GLU A 74 -10.92 15.15 16.08
N GLY A 75 -11.82 16.12 16.06
CA GLY A 75 -11.62 17.41 16.73
C GLY A 75 -10.90 18.47 15.87
N GLU A 76 -10.26 18.10 14.76
CA GLU A 76 -9.55 19.06 13.90
C GLU A 76 -10.46 19.63 12.82
N THR A 77 -11.07 20.77 13.12
CA THR A 77 -11.94 21.53 12.19
C THR A 77 -11.15 22.36 11.18
N GLU A 78 -9.89 22.67 11.49
CA GLU A 78 -8.99 23.49 10.66
C GLU A 78 -8.02 22.59 9.88
N LEU A 79 -7.82 22.87 8.59
CA LEU A 79 -6.96 22.06 7.72
C LEU A 79 -5.53 21.92 8.26
N ASN A 80 -4.96 23.01 8.75
CA ASN A 80 -3.59 23.01 9.27
C ASN A 80 -3.44 22.09 10.49
N ALA A 81 -4.48 22.00 11.32
CA ALA A 81 -4.45 21.17 12.50
C ALA A 81 -4.61 19.68 12.13
N ALA A 82 -5.48 19.38 11.15
CA ALA A 82 -5.58 18.05 10.56
C ALA A 82 -4.26 17.58 9.90
N LEU A 83 -3.57 18.47 9.16
CA LEU A 83 -2.25 18.17 8.59
C LEU A 83 -1.19 17.94 9.67
N ALA A 84 -1.22 18.71 10.77
CA ALA A 84 -0.31 18.52 11.89
C ALA A 84 -0.58 17.20 12.61
N ALA A 85 -1.83 16.81 12.81
CA ALA A 85 -2.22 15.53 13.40
C ALA A 85 -1.72 14.34 12.56
N LEU A 86 -1.88 14.41 11.23
CA LEU A 86 -1.34 13.41 10.32
C LEU A 86 0.19 13.30 10.39
N ILE A 87 0.90 14.42 10.53
CA ILE A 87 2.36 14.41 10.72
C ILE A 87 2.72 13.76 12.06
N ARG A 88 1.98 14.00 13.15
CA ARG A 88 2.23 13.35 14.44
C ARG A 88 2.02 11.84 14.36
N SER A 89 0.92 11.39 13.74
CA SER A 89 0.66 9.97 13.46
C SER A 89 1.83 9.33 12.68
N ARG A 90 2.36 10.01 11.67
CA ARG A 90 3.57 9.55 10.96
C ARG A 90 4.79 9.39 11.88
N GLU A 91 4.99 10.28 12.86
CA GLU A 91 6.12 10.16 13.80
C GLU A 91 5.95 8.99 14.78
N GLU A 92 4.71 8.68 15.17
CA GLU A 92 4.38 7.49 15.94
C GLU A 92 4.72 6.22 15.14
N ASP A 93 4.34 6.17 13.86
CA ASP A 93 4.71 5.08 12.96
C ASP A 93 6.24 4.91 12.86
N LEU A 94 7.00 6.00 12.71
CA LEU A 94 8.46 5.94 12.66
C LEU A 94 9.07 5.41 13.97
N SER A 95 8.47 5.75 15.11
CA SER A 95 8.87 5.24 16.42
C SER A 95 8.61 3.73 16.52
N LEU A 96 7.44 3.26 16.07
CA LEU A 96 7.09 1.84 15.99
C LEU A 96 8.02 1.07 15.05
N ILE A 97 8.29 1.61 13.86
CA ILE A 97 9.21 1.03 12.87
C ILE A 97 10.59 0.81 13.49
N THR A 98 11.08 1.78 14.26
CA THR A 98 12.39 1.68 14.93
C THR A 98 12.41 0.54 15.95
N GLY A 99 11.39 0.44 16.81
CA GLY A 99 11.26 -0.65 17.77
C GLY A 99 11.12 -2.03 17.12
N LEU A 100 10.35 -2.12 16.03
CA LEU A 100 10.16 -3.35 15.27
C LEU A 100 11.46 -3.83 14.61
N LYS A 101 12.25 -2.92 14.03
CA LYS A 101 13.57 -3.26 13.46
C LYS A 101 14.49 -3.87 14.51
N ALA A 102 14.59 -3.24 15.69
CA ALA A 102 15.42 -3.75 16.78
C ALA A 102 14.98 -5.17 17.21
N ARG A 103 13.68 -5.43 17.30
CA ARG A 103 13.15 -6.75 17.65
C ARG A 103 13.42 -7.79 16.56
N LEU A 104 13.28 -7.40 15.29
CA LEU A 104 13.54 -8.26 14.15
C LEU A 104 15.02 -8.66 14.08
N ASP A 105 15.94 -7.74 14.34
CA ASP A 105 17.37 -8.02 14.38
C ASP A 105 17.74 -8.95 15.54
N ALA A 106 17.13 -8.78 16.72
CA ALA A 106 17.30 -9.71 17.83
C ALA A 106 16.80 -11.14 17.50
N LEU A 107 15.70 -11.25 16.74
CA LEU A 107 15.17 -12.52 16.26
C LEU A 107 16.06 -13.17 15.20
N LYS A 108 16.62 -12.38 14.27
CA LYS A 108 17.63 -12.86 13.30
C LYS A 108 18.84 -13.43 14.01
N GLY A 109 19.38 -12.74 15.00
CA GLY A 109 20.51 -13.26 15.78
C GLY A 109 20.17 -14.56 16.54
N ARG A 110 18.91 -14.74 16.98
CA ARG A 110 18.46 -16.03 17.53
C ARG A 110 18.37 -17.12 16.47
N LEU A 111 17.84 -16.81 15.29
CA LEU A 111 17.73 -17.72 14.16
C LEU A 111 19.12 -18.24 13.75
N GLU A 112 20.09 -17.35 13.58
CA GLU A 112 21.47 -17.69 13.22
C GLU A 112 22.08 -18.65 14.24
N ARG A 113 21.94 -18.39 15.55
CA ARG A 113 22.41 -19.32 16.60
C ARG A 113 21.73 -20.69 16.56
N PHE A 114 20.47 -20.77 16.14
CA PHE A 114 19.80 -22.07 15.95
C PHE A 114 20.33 -22.79 14.71
N GLN A 115 20.56 -22.07 13.61
CA GLN A 115 21.15 -22.61 12.39
C GLN A 115 22.57 -23.14 12.63
N GLU A 116 23.43 -22.35 13.27
CA GLU A 116 24.80 -22.74 13.62
C GLU A 116 24.82 -23.99 14.50
N ARG A 117 23.94 -24.05 15.51
CA ARG A 117 23.82 -25.21 16.40
C ARG A 117 23.29 -26.44 15.70
N ALA A 118 22.32 -26.29 14.79
CA ALA A 118 21.82 -27.39 13.99
C ALA A 118 22.92 -27.96 13.07
N GLU A 119 23.68 -27.08 12.42
CA GLU A 119 24.79 -27.47 11.55
C GLU A 119 25.96 -28.06 12.34
N ALA A 120 26.26 -27.53 13.53
CA ALA A 120 27.26 -28.12 14.44
C ALA A 120 26.89 -29.54 14.85
N LYS A 121 25.61 -29.79 15.20
CA LYS A 121 25.12 -31.15 15.49
C LYS A 121 25.25 -32.07 14.28
N ARG A 122 24.89 -31.58 13.08
CA ARG A 122 25.03 -32.36 11.83
C ARG A 122 26.47 -32.75 11.56
N ARG A 123 27.40 -31.79 11.67
CA ARG A 123 28.85 -32.03 11.51
C ARG A 123 29.38 -33.03 12.53
N LEU A 124 28.98 -32.89 13.79
CA LEU A 124 29.37 -33.82 14.85
C LEU A 124 28.86 -35.24 14.59
N VAL A 125 27.60 -35.39 14.18
CA VAL A 125 27.03 -36.70 13.82
C VAL A 125 27.80 -37.30 12.64
N ALA A 126 28.13 -36.53 11.60
CA ALA A 126 28.90 -37.01 10.47
C ALA A 126 30.33 -37.45 10.87
N ASP A 127 31.03 -36.68 11.71
CA ASP A 127 32.36 -37.02 12.22
C ASP A 127 32.33 -38.32 13.04
N VAL A 128 31.38 -38.44 13.98
CA VAL A 128 31.23 -39.64 14.82
C VAL A 128 30.85 -40.87 13.98
N MET A 129 29.89 -40.74 13.05
CA MET A 129 29.53 -41.84 12.14
C MET A 129 30.71 -42.28 11.27
N SER A 130 31.53 -41.33 10.80
CA SER A 130 32.74 -41.62 10.02
C SER A 130 33.76 -42.41 10.84
N ARG A 131 34.08 -41.94 12.06
CA ARG A 131 35.05 -42.61 12.95
C ARG A 131 34.57 -43.98 13.44
N ALA A 132 33.27 -44.14 13.65
CA ALA A 132 32.66 -45.40 14.07
C ALA A 132 32.36 -46.34 12.89
N GLU A 133 32.72 -45.96 11.66
CA GLU A 133 32.45 -46.70 10.42
C GLU A 133 30.95 -47.02 10.18
N ILE A 134 30.05 -46.22 10.76
CA ILE A 134 28.59 -46.36 10.60
C ILE A 134 28.18 -45.66 9.31
N LYS A 135 27.88 -46.44 8.26
CA LYS A 135 27.44 -45.89 6.97
C LYS A 135 25.98 -45.42 6.97
N ARG A 136 25.13 -46.01 7.81
CA ARG A 136 23.68 -45.74 7.85
C ARG A 136 23.11 -45.98 9.24
N LEU A 137 22.30 -45.04 9.72
CA LEU A 137 21.51 -45.12 10.94
C LEU A 137 20.02 -45.00 10.56
N VAL A 138 19.20 -45.93 11.05
CA VAL A 138 17.75 -45.97 10.77
C VAL A 138 17.03 -45.94 12.11
N GLU A 139 16.21 -44.92 12.31
CA GLU A 139 15.30 -44.76 13.44
C GLU A 139 13.85 -44.72 12.94
N ALA A 140 12.88 -44.81 13.85
CA ALA A 140 11.46 -44.83 13.49
C ALA A 140 10.99 -43.53 12.79
N ASP A 141 11.62 -42.40 13.10
CA ASP A 141 11.26 -41.06 12.66
C ASP A 141 12.25 -40.45 11.64
N PHE A 142 13.44 -41.03 11.46
CA PHE A 142 14.40 -40.57 10.46
C PHE A 142 15.40 -41.64 10.00
N THR A 143 16.09 -41.36 8.90
CA THR A 143 17.25 -42.15 8.47
C THR A 143 18.40 -41.22 8.12
N VAL A 144 19.59 -41.50 8.67
CA VAL A 144 20.83 -40.80 8.35
C VAL A 144 21.73 -41.74 7.55
N SER A 145 22.26 -41.28 6.43
CA SER A 145 23.26 -42.02 5.65
C SER A 145 24.50 -41.14 5.48
N LEU A 146 25.66 -41.68 5.85
CA LEU A 146 26.93 -41.02 5.64
C LEU A 146 27.29 -41.13 4.16
N ARG A 147 27.57 -39.99 3.54
CA ARG A 147 28.07 -39.90 2.17
C ARG A 147 29.29 -39.01 2.14
N THR A 148 30.27 -39.40 1.33
CA THR A 148 31.36 -38.50 0.95
C THR A 148 30.80 -37.48 -0.03
N THR A 149 30.69 -36.23 0.40
CA THR A 149 30.31 -35.14 -0.49
C THR A 149 31.41 -34.96 -1.54
N PRO A 150 31.08 -34.77 -2.83
CA PRO A 150 32.07 -34.42 -3.83
C PRO A 150 32.82 -33.13 -3.43
N PRO A 151 34.09 -32.98 -3.81
CA PRO A 151 34.87 -31.79 -3.50
C PRO A 151 34.16 -30.54 -4.02
N SER A 152 34.05 -29.51 -3.17
CA SER A 152 33.53 -28.21 -3.56
C SER A 152 34.60 -27.41 -4.29
N LEU A 153 34.22 -26.68 -5.35
CA LEU A 153 35.10 -25.72 -6.02
C LEU A 153 35.59 -24.68 -5.00
N GLN A 154 36.91 -24.61 -4.80
CA GLN A 154 37.57 -23.55 -4.05
C GLN A 154 38.35 -22.70 -5.05
N ILE A 155 38.07 -21.40 -5.07
CA ILE A 155 38.78 -20.44 -5.90
C ILE A 155 39.86 -19.81 -5.01
N GLU A 156 41.12 -20.12 -5.27
CA GLU A 156 42.25 -19.56 -4.53
C GLU A 156 42.64 -18.17 -5.06
N GLU A 157 42.71 -18.04 -6.40
CA GLU A 157 43.06 -16.81 -7.09
C GLU A 157 42.17 -16.63 -8.32
N GLU A 158 41.26 -15.65 -8.28
CA GLU A 158 40.34 -15.37 -9.40
C GLU A 158 41.09 -14.89 -10.65
N GLU A 159 42.16 -14.11 -10.48
CA GLU A 159 42.91 -13.50 -11.60
C GLU A 159 43.66 -14.54 -12.45
N ALA A 160 43.99 -15.68 -11.85
CA ALA A 160 44.61 -16.81 -12.54
C ALA A 160 43.59 -17.69 -13.31
N ILE A 161 42.28 -17.50 -13.09
CA ILE A 161 41.25 -18.30 -13.75
C ILE A 161 41.18 -17.92 -15.23
N PRO A 162 41.39 -18.88 -16.17
CA PRO A 162 41.30 -18.63 -17.60
C PRO A 162 39.96 -18.01 -18.02
N ALA A 163 40.00 -17.17 -19.06
CA ALA A 163 38.83 -16.47 -19.61
C ALA A 163 37.66 -17.41 -19.97
N ASP A 164 37.92 -18.68 -20.26
CA ASP A 164 36.91 -19.69 -20.60
C ASP A 164 35.88 -19.95 -19.48
N PHE A 165 36.23 -19.68 -18.22
CA PHE A 165 35.33 -19.84 -17.08
C PHE A 165 34.57 -18.56 -16.71
N TRP A 166 34.89 -17.44 -17.35
CA TRP A 166 34.28 -16.15 -17.11
C TRP A 166 33.15 -15.88 -18.11
N LYS A 167 31.97 -15.56 -17.60
CA LYS A 167 30.87 -15.06 -18.43
C LYS A 167 30.98 -13.54 -18.54
N PRO A 168 31.01 -12.96 -19.76
CA PRO A 168 31.01 -11.51 -19.93
C PRO A 168 29.78 -10.90 -19.24
N GLN A 169 30.01 -10.00 -18.28
CA GLN A 169 28.92 -9.26 -17.66
C GLN A 169 28.46 -8.14 -18.61
N PRO A 170 27.14 -7.93 -18.78
CA PRO A 170 26.66 -6.79 -19.54
C PRO A 170 27.14 -5.49 -18.88
N PRO A 171 27.43 -4.44 -19.67
CA PRO A 171 27.91 -3.16 -19.14
C PRO A 171 26.92 -2.62 -18.12
N LYS A 172 27.40 -2.36 -16.91
CA LYS A 172 26.60 -1.79 -15.83
C LYS A 172 26.34 -0.33 -16.12
N LEU A 173 25.06 0.05 -16.19
CA LEU A 173 24.67 1.43 -16.41
C LEU A 173 25.11 2.30 -15.22
N ASP A 174 25.91 3.32 -15.49
CA ASP A 174 26.22 4.35 -14.52
C ASP A 174 25.05 5.33 -14.42
N ARG A 175 24.16 5.07 -13.46
CA ARG A 175 22.97 5.89 -13.21
C ARG A 175 23.31 7.27 -12.68
N ILE A 176 24.47 7.44 -12.04
CA ILE A 176 24.90 8.72 -11.46
C ILE A 176 25.38 9.62 -12.60
N ALA A 177 26.33 9.15 -13.40
CA ALA A 177 26.82 9.89 -14.56
C ALA A 177 25.70 10.20 -15.56
N LEU A 178 24.76 9.25 -15.77
CA LEU A 178 23.58 9.47 -16.59
C LEU A 178 22.68 10.56 -16.00
N GLY A 179 22.41 10.53 -14.70
CA GLY A 179 21.63 11.55 -14.00
C GLY A 179 22.27 12.93 -14.10
N ASP A 180 23.58 13.03 -13.92
CA ASP A 180 24.32 14.28 -13.99
C ASP A 180 24.37 14.84 -15.41
N ALA A 181 24.56 13.99 -16.42
CA ALA A 181 24.48 14.38 -17.83
C ALA A 181 23.10 14.96 -18.19
N LEU A 182 22.02 14.34 -17.72
CA LEU A 182 20.66 14.85 -17.93
C LEU A 182 20.41 16.18 -17.20
N ARG A 183 20.91 16.34 -15.97
CA ARG A 183 20.83 17.61 -15.22
C ARG A 183 21.63 18.73 -15.89
N ALA A 184 22.76 18.39 -16.52
CA ALA A 184 23.57 19.32 -17.30
C ALA A 184 22.96 19.67 -18.68
N GLY A 185 21.77 19.16 -19.00
CA GLY A 185 21.06 19.47 -20.25
C GLY A 185 21.46 18.61 -21.45
N ARG A 186 22.29 17.57 -21.26
CA ARG A 186 22.63 16.62 -22.32
C ARG A 186 21.43 15.71 -22.57
N LYS A 187 20.94 15.67 -23.81
CA LYS A 187 19.93 14.68 -24.22
C LYS A 187 20.59 13.30 -24.30
N VAL A 188 20.05 12.33 -23.56
CA VAL A 188 20.44 10.92 -23.65
C VAL A 188 19.21 10.12 -24.06
N GLU A 189 19.30 9.42 -25.19
CA GLU A 189 18.22 8.56 -25.67
C GLU A 189 17.94 7.46 -24.65
N GLY A 190 16.66 7.28 -24.28
CA GLY A 190 16.23 6.30 -23.28
C GLY A 190 16.25 6.77 -21.83
N ALA A 191 16.60 8.03 -21.54
CA ALA A 191 16.56 8.57 -20.19
C ALA A 191 16.04 10.01 -20.15
N ALA A 192 15.15 10.30 -19.19
CA ALA A 192 14.59 11.62 -18.97
C ALA A 192 14.44 11.91 -17.48
N LEU A 193 14.58 13.18 -17.09
CA LEU A 193 14.23 13.62 -15.75
C LEU A 193 12.71 13.77 -15.63
N SER A 194 12.12 13.16 -14.62
CA SER A 194 10.71 13.38 -14.29
C SER A 194 10.50 14.81 -13.75
N ALA A 195 9.33 15.39 -13.98
CA ALA A 195 8.93 16.61 -13.29
C ALA A 195 9.00 16.41 -11.77
N GLY A 196 9.56 17.39 -11.06
CA GLY A 196 9.64 17.35 -9.60
C GLY A 196 8.24 17.25 -9.00
N ARG A 197 8.07 16.33 -8.03
CA ARG A 197 6.84 16.27 -7.23
C ARG A 197 7.00 17.21 -6.03
N PRO A 198 5.92 17.86 -5.56
CA PRO A 198 5.95 18.58 -4.30
C PRO A 198 6.44 17.66 -3.17
N SER A 199 7.39 18.16 -2.36
CA SER A 199 7.95 17.44 -1.22
C SER A 199 7.98 18.35 0.00
N ILE A 200 7.71 17.79 1.18
CA ILE A 200 7.81 18.51 2.45
C ILE A 200 9.13 18.17 3.15
N THR A 201 9.65 19.11 3.94
CA THR A 201 10.76 18.87 4.87
C THR A 201 10.22 19.02 6.30
N ILE A 202 10.30 17.95 7.09
CA ILE A 202 9.87 17.95 8.49
C ILE A 202 11.14 18.04 9.35
N ARG A 203 11.18 19.01 10.25
CA ARG A 203 12.23 19.16 11.28
C ARG A 203 11.57 19.06 12.64
N ILE A 204 11.99 18.09 13.42
CA ILE A 204 11.48 17.84 14.77
C ILE A 204 12.52 18.42 15.73
N ALA A 205 12.05 19.18 16.71
CA ALA A 205 12.86 19.80 17.75
C ALA A 205 13.17 18.82 18.88
#